data_AF-A0A950EWS3-F1
#
_entry.id   AF-A0A950EWS3-F1
#
_cell.length_a   1.000
_cell.length_b   1.000
_cell.length_c   1.000
_cell.angle_alpha   90.00
_cell.angle_beta   90.00
_cell.angle_gamma   90.00
#
_symmetry.space_group_name_H-M   'P 1'
#
loop_
_entity.id
_entity.type
_entity.pdbx_description
1 polymer ?
#
loop_
_entity_poly.entity_id
_entity_poly.type
_entity_poly.pdbx_seq_one_letter_code
_entity_poly.pdbx_strand_id
1 'polypeptide(L)'
;MSDESPCWENTNHPLPERSPFDQVLILGWYDGPEEGLIRCGKCKRVYFFKLLDFVNEDEGLRLFGLAPLPADSIDRAVQALSQYMSPKWPMWAPIWQFPTEAERETVDSLIDGILSKAGPTTLVVTTSNLAAVIQEAKIAPDEHAAQPAVREVV
;
A
#
# COMPACT_ATOMS: atom_id res chain seq x y z
N MET A 1 5.37 -25.39 -15.40
CA MET A 1 6.71 -24.89 -15.01
C MET A 1 6.45 -23.62 -14.23
N SER A 2 6.40 -23.72 -12.91
CA SER A 2 6.11 -22.60 -12.03
C SER A 2 7.38 -21.75 -11.94
N ASP A 3 7.39 -20.63 -12.65
CA ASP A 3 8.42 -19.60 -12.52
C ASP A 3 8.16 -18.85 -11.20
N GLU A 4 8.40 -19.54 -10.08
CA GLU A 4 8.43 -18.95 -8.74
C GLU A 4 9.75 -18.21 -8.57
N SER A 5 9.96 -17.20 -9.41
CA SER A 5 10.97 -16.20 -9.13
C SER A 5 10.76 -15.67 -7.70
N PRO A 6 11.75 -15.76 -6.80
CA PRO A 6 11.57 -15.32 -5.42
C PRO A 6 11.17 -13.85 -5.40
N CYS A 7 10.07 -13.57 -4.70
CA CYS A 7 9.62 -12.19 -4.45
C CYS A 7 10.55 -11.53 -3.42
N TRP A 8 10.56 -10.19 -3.39
CA TRP A 8 11.41 -9.36 -2.51
C TRP A 8 11.24 -9.65 -1.01
N GLU A 9 10.18 -10.37 -0.64
CA GLU A 9 9.85 -10.74 0.74
C GLU A 9 10.80 -11.79 1.33
N ASN A 10 11.64 -12.45 0.52
CA ASN A 10 12.70 -13.28 1.07
C ASN A 10 13.80 -12.37 1.64
N THR A 11 13.68 -12.05 2.92
CA THR A 11 14.58 -11.19 3.69
C THR A 11 16.02 -11.70 3.77
N ASN A 12 16.29 -12.94 3.34
CA ASN A 12 17.65 -13.48 3.23
C ASN A 12 18.38 -13.04 1.94
N HIS A 13 17.71 -12.33 1.05
CA HIS A 13 18.33 -11.73 -0.13
C HIS A 13 18.48 -10.21 0.04
N PRO A 14 19.55 -9.61 -0.51
CA PRO A 14 19.66 -8.17 -0.55
C PRO A 14 18.46 -7.58 -1.29
N LEU A 15 17.93 -6.50 -0.74
CA LEU A 15 16.85 -5.75 -1.38
C LEU A 15 17.30 -5.25 -2.77
N PRO A 16 16.37 -5.15 -3.72
CA PRO A 16 16.68 -4.55 -5.01
C PRO A 16 17.15 -3.10 -4.84
N GLU A 17 18.04 -2.62 -5.71
CA GLU A 17 18.53 -1.23 -5.73
C GLU A 17 17.41 -0.19 -5.93
N ARG A 18 16.24 -0.64 -6.40
CA ARG A 18 15.02 0.16 -6.59
C ARG A 18 13.86 -0.51 -5.89
N SER A 19 12.85 0.26 -5.53
CA SER A 19 11.62 -0.30 -4.97
C SER A 19 11.06 -1.44 -5.83
N PRO A 20 10.61 -2.56 -5.22
CA PRO A 20 9.98 -3.66 -5.93
C PRO A 20 8.54 -3.34 -6.37
N PHE A 21 7.99 -2.18 -5.97
CA PHE A 21 6.60 -1.80 -6.21
C PHE A 21 6.47 -0.94 -7.47
N ASP A 22 5.64 -1.37 -8.42
CA ASP A 22 5.36 -0.65 -9.67
C ASP A 22 4.04 0.13 -9.62
N GLN A 23 3.20 -0.15 -8.63
CA GLN A 23 1.95 0.56 -8.38
C GLN A 23 1.78 0.83 -6.88
N VAL A 24 1.68 2.10 -6.52
CA VAL A 24 1.41 2.61 -5.17
C VAL A 24 0.21 3.54 -5.25
N LEU A 25 -0.94 3.09 -4.78
CA LEU A 25 -2.17 3.87 -4.64
C LEU A 25 -2.29 4.36 -3.21
N ILE A 26 -2.30 5.67 -2.99
CA ILE A 26 -2.29 6.30 -1.68
C ILE A 26 -3.69 6.80 -1.36
N LEU A 27 -4.27 6.33 -0.25
CA LEU A 27 -5.63 6.65 0.17
C LEU A 27 -5.67 7.56 1.41
N GLY A 28 -4.55 7.70 2.12
CA GLY A 28 -4.35 8.63 3.24
C GLY A 28 -3.10 9.48 3.04
N TRP A 29 -3.22 10.78 3.27
CA TRP A 29 -2.14 11.75 3.11
C TRP A 29 -2.26 12.89 4.13
N TYR A 30 -1.22 13.08 4.94
CA TYR A 30 -1.05 14.28 5.78
C TYR A 30 0.19 15.07 5.33
N ASP A 31 1.37 14.61 5.70
CA ASP A 31 2.68 15.12 5.22
C ASP A 31 3.39 14.09 4.32
N GLY A 32 2.62 13.26 3.63
CA GLY A 32 3.12 12.15 2.83
C GLY A 32 2.18 10.94 2.92
N PRO A 33 2.51 9.83 2.25
CA PRO A 33 1.69 8.63 2.26
C PRO A 33 1.54 8.08 3.69
N GLU A 34 0.30 7.84 4.10
CA GLU A 34 -0.02 7.19 5.38
C GLU A 34 -0.55 5.78 5.15
N GLU A 35 -1.44 5.60 4.19
CA GLU A 35 -2.00 4.28 3.90
C GLU A 35 -2.47 4.16 2.45
N GLY A 36 -2.68 2.92 2.02
CA GLY A 36 -3.19 2.62 0.68
C GLY A 36 -2.85 1.22 0.21
N LEU A 37 -2.80 1.04 -1.11
CA LEU A 37 -2.49 -0.24 -1.74
C LEU A 37 -1.17 -0.18 -2.49
N ILE A 38 -0.35 -1.22 -2.37
CA ILE A 38 0.85 -1.39 -3.19
C ILE A 38 0.85 -2.74 -3.89
N ARG A 39 1.38 -2.78 -5.12
CA ARG A 39 1.60 -4.01 -5.88
C ARG A 39 3.07 -4.17 -6.22
N CYS A 40 3.58 -5.38 -6.01
CA CYS A 40 4.92 -5.75 -6.47
C CYS A 40 4.92 -5.95 -7.99
N GLY A 41 5.86 -5.29 -8.68
CA GLY A 41 5.93 -5.38 -10.14
C GLY A 41 6.38 -6.74 -10.66
N LYS A 42 7.10 -7.53 -9.86
CA LYS A 42 7.59 -8.86 -10.23
C LYS A 42 6.58 -9.96 -9.92
N CYS A 43 6.19 -10.11 -8.65
CA CYS A 43 5.36 -11.23 -8.21
C CYS A 43 3.86 -10.91 -8.17
N LYS A 44 3.47 -9.66 -8.49
CA LYS A 44 2.07 -9.18 -8.57
C LYS A 44 1.25 -9.29 -7.29
N ARG A 45 1.86 -9.67 -6.16
CA ARG A 45 1.24 -9.61 -4.83
C ARG A 45 0.84 -8.17 -4.50
N VAL A 46 -0.29 -8.04 -3.82
CA VAL A 46 -0.88 -6.77 -3.41
C VAL A 46 -0.91 -6.72 -1.89
N TYR A 47 -0.59 -5.56 -1.33
CA TYR A 47 -0.64 -5.31 0.10
C TYR A 47 -1.43 -4.04 0.37
N PHE A 48 -2.13 -4.03 1.49
CA PHE A 48 -2.47 -2.80 2.19
C PHE A 48 -1.22 -2.34 2.93
N PHE A 49 -0.81 -1.09 2.73
CA PHE A 49 0.24 -0.48 3.53
C PHE A 49 -0.36 0.52 4.51
N LYS A 50 0.24 0.62 5.70
CA LYS A 50 -0.12 1.61 6.72
C LYS A 50 1.13 2.11 7.43
N LEU A 51 1.23 3.42 7.63
CA LEU A 51 2.28 4.09 8.38
C LEU A 51 2.17 3.65 9.84
N LEU A 52 3.26 3.09 10.35
CA LEU A 52 3.37 2.65 11.74
C LEU A 52 4.10 3.67 12.58
N ASP A 53 5.18 4.25 12.04
CA ASP A 53 6.03 5.18 12.78
C ASP A 53 6.94 6.03 11.86
N PHE A 54 7.50 7.10 12.43
CA PHE A 54 8.59 7.88 11.86
C PHE A 54 9.91 7.39 12.45
N VAL A 55 10.75 6.74 11.63
CA VAL A 55 12.04 6.21 12.08
C VAL A 55 13.06 7.32 12.27
N ASN A 56 13.05 8.29 11.35
CA ASN A 56 13.87 9.49 11.41
C ASN A 56 13.15 10.62 10.65
N GLU A 57 12.59 11.57 11.39
CA GLU A 57 11.84 12.70 10.82
C GLU A 57 12.71 13.59 9.93
N ASP A 58 13.95 13.88 10.34
CA ASP A 58 14.88 14.75 9.61
C ASP A 58 15.27 14.19 8.24
N GLU A 59 15.30 12.85 8.11
CA GLU A 59 15.63 12.14 6.86
C GLU A 59 14.38 11.71 6.08
N GLY A 60 13.18 12.00 6.60
CA GLY A 60 11.90 11.58 6.01
C GLY A 60 11.71 10.06 5.98
N LEU A 61 12.40 9.32 6.86
CA LEU A 61 12.39 7.87 6.89
C LEU A 61 11.21 7.34 7.71
N ARG A 62 10.35 6.54 7.07
CA ARG A 62 9.09 6.06 7.65
C ARG A 62 9.06 4.54 7.73
N LEU A 63 8.38 4.02 8.74
CA LEU A 63 8.10 2.60 8.92
C LEU A 63 6.67 2.31 8.46
N PHE A 64 6.50 1.43 7.49
CA PHE A 64 5.20 0.98 7.02
C PHE A 64 5.00 -0.50 7.29
N GLY A 65 3.81 -0.87 7.76
CA GLY A 65 3.34 -2.25 7.82
C GLY A 65 2.67 -2.63 6.51
N LEU A 66 2.92 -3.85 6.04
CA LEU A 66 2.30 -4.42 4.84
C LEU A 66 1.47 -5.66 5.20
N ALA A 67 0.17 -5.54 4.96
CA ALA A 67 -0.81 -6.60 5.14
C ALA A 67 -1.22 -7.17 3.77
N PRO A 68 -1.18 -8.50 3.56
CA PRO A 68 -1.50 -9.09 2.26
C PRO A 68 -2.98 -8.85 1.93
N LEU A 69 -3.24 -8.56 0.66
CA LEU A 69 -4.57 -8.39 0.08
C LEU A 69 -4.79 -9.39 -1.08
N PRO A 70 -6.05 -9.69 -1.45
CA PRO A 70 -6.36 -10.35 -2.71
C PRO A 70 -5.67 -9.66 -3.90
N ALA A 71 -5.17 -10.44 -4.86
CA ALA A 71 -4.35 -9.94 -5.97
C ALA A 71 -5.07 -8.94 -6.90
N ASP A 72 -6.40 -8.98 -6.93
CA ASP A 72 -7.29 -8.11 -7.70
C ASP A 72 -7.64 -6.79 -6.98
N SER A 73 -7.22 -6.61 -5.71
CA SER A 73 -7.64 -5.48 -4.87
C SER A 73 -7.31 -4.12 -5.47
N ILE A 74 -6.09 -3.93 -5.99
CA ILE A 74 -5.70 -2.64 -6.58
C ILE A 74 -6.42 -2.39 -7.92
N ASP A 75 -6.69 -3.45 -8.71
CA ASP A 75 -7.44 -3.29 -9.97
C ASP A 75 -8.88 -2.87 -9.70
N ARG A 76 -9.50 -3.43 -8.65
CA ARG A 76 -10.83 -3.04 -8.20
C ARG A 76 -10.87 -1.59 -7.68
N ALA A 77 -9.87 -1.18 -6.91
CA ALA A 77 -9.77 0.20 -6.43
C ALA A 77 -9.58 1.18 -7.60
N VAL A 78 -8.70 0.84 -8.56
CA VAL A 78 -8.51 1.61 -9.79
C VAL A 78 -9.80 1.67 -10.60
N GLN A 79 -10.53 0.58 -10.74
CA GLN A 79 -11.80 0.56 -11.45
C GLN A 79 -12.84 1.50 -10.81
N ALA A 80 -12.93 1.52 -9.48
CA ALA A 80 -13.85 2.40 -8.76
C ALA A 80 -13.48 3.89 -8.93
N LEU A 81 -12.19 4.22 -8.89
CA LEU A 81 -11.70 5.60 -8.96
C LEU A 81 -11.57 6.13 -10.39
N SER A 82 -11.27 5.27 -11.35
CA SER A 82 -10.95 5.66 -12.75
C SER A 82 -12.11 6.31 -13.50
N GLN A 83 -13.33 6.19 -12.99
CA GLN A 83 -14.51 6.89 -13.51
C GLN A 83 -14.44 8.41 -13.28
N TYR A 84 -13.72 8.84 -12.25
CA TYR A 84 -13.66 10.23 -11.82
C TYR A 84 -12.28 10.85 -12.05
N MET A 85 -11.23 10.02 -12.14
CA MET A 85 -9.85 10.48 -12.11
C MET A 85 -8.90 9.48 -12.76
N SER A 86 -7.94 9.96 -13.55
CA SER A 86 -6.98 9.06 -14.23
C SER A 86 -5.86 8.60 -13.29
N PRO A 87 -5.54 7.30 -13.26
CA PRO A 87 -4.43 6.78 -12.46
C PRO A 87 -3.08 7.31 -12.94
N LYS A 88 -2.14 7.50 -12.01
CA LYS A 88 -0.75 7.92 -12.28
C LYS A 88 0.21 6.92 -11.66
N TRP A 89 1.19 6.42 -12.41
CA TRP A 89 2.12 5.40 -11.93
C TRP A 89 3.57 5.90 -11.98
N PRO A 90 4.46 5.42 -11.09
CA PRO A 90 4.25 4.33 -10.13
C PRO A 90 3.50 4.74 -8.86
N MET A 91 3.25 6.02 -8.64
CA MET A 91 2.57 6.53 -7.45
C MET A 91 1.36 7.38 -7.81
N TRP A 92 0.20 7.03 -7.25
CA TRP A 92 -1.07 7.71 -7.43
C TRP A 92 -1.67 8.10 -6.08
N ALA A 93 -1.82 9.40 -5.85
CA ALA A 93 -2.64 9.95 -4.78
C ALA A 93 -3.90 10.58 -5.41
N PRO A 94 -5.04 9.85 -5.49
CA PRO A 94 -6.31 10.41 -5.93
C PRO A 94 -6.71 11.63 -5.09
N ILE A 95 -7.19 12.69 -5.77
CA ILE A 95 -7.84 13.82 -5.08
C ILE A 95 -9.27 13.39 -4.77
N TRP A 96 -9.66 13.38 -3.49
CA TRP A 96 -10.96 12.89 -3.02
C TRP A 96 -12.11 13.86 -3.32
N GLN A 97 -12.35 14.12 -4.61
CA GLN A 97 -13.39 15.02 -5.11
C GLN A 97 -14.29 14.26 -6.07
N PHE A 98 -15.60 14.30 -5.79
CA PHE A 98 -16.63 13.59 -6.56
C PHE A 98 -17.74 14.58 -6.97
N PRO A 99 -18.47 14.32 -8.06
CA PRO A 99 -19.55 15.21 -8.50
C PRO A 99 -20.68 15.32 -7.48
N THR A 100 -20.97 14.24 -6.76
CA THR A 100 -21.99 14.18 -5.70
C THR A 100 -21.52 13.42 -4.47
N GLU A 101 -22.17 13.69 -3.34
CA GLU A 101 -21.93 12.98 -2.08
C GLU A 101 -22.26 11.49 -2.17
N ALA A 102 -23.32 11.12 -2.89
CA ALA A 102 -23.70 9.72 -3.09
C ALA A 102 -22.64 8.93 -3.87
N GLU A 103 -21.98 9.57 -4.85
CA GLU A 103 -20.87 8.95 -5.59
C GLU A 103 -19.65 8.78 -4.69
N ARG A 104 -19.34 9.79 -3.84
CA ARG A 104 -18.28 9.69 -2.83
C ARG A 104 -18.54 8.51 -1.89
N GLU A 105 -19.72 8.43 -1.28
CA GLU A 105 -20.09 7.35 -0.36
C GLU A 105 -20.04 5.97 -1.03
N THR A 106 -20.43 5.88 -2.31
CA THR A 106 -20.34 4.64 -3.08
C THR A 106 -18.89 4.20 -3.25
N VAL A 107 -17.99 5.13 -3.60
CA VAL A 107 -16.56 4.83 -3.75
C VAL A 107 -15.93 4.51 -2.40
N ASP A 108 -16.25 5.25 -1.34
CA ASP A 108 -15.79 4.97 0.03
C ASP A 108 -16.18 3.54 0.44
N SER A 109 -17.45 3.15 0.27
CA SER A 109 -17.93 1.81 0.60
C SER A 109 -17.21 0.70 -0.20
N LEU A 110 -16.91 0.94 -1.48
CA LEU A 110 -16.15 -0.01 -2.31
C LEU A 110 -14.71 -0.16 -1.83
N ILE A 111 -14.06 0.94 -1.48
CA ILE A 111 -12.69 0.95 -0.97
C ILE A 111 -12.63 0.26 0.39
N ASP A 112 -13.54 0.59 1.31
CA ASP A 112 -13.61 -0.05 2.63
C ASP A 112 -13.87 -1.57 2.51
N GLY A 113 -14.70 -1.98 1.55
CA GLY A 113 -14.93 -3.38 1.21
C GLY A 113 -13.70 -4.11 0.62
N ILE A 114 -12.74 -3.38 0.04
CA ILE A 114 -11.45 -3.93 -0.39
C ILE A 114 -10.50 -4.03 0.80
N LEU A 115 -10.36 -2.94 1.56
CA LEU A 115 -9.41 -2.85 2.68
C LEU A 115 -9.75 -3.81 3.82
N SER A 116 -11.03 -4.04 4.10
CA SER A 116 -11.50 -5.03 5.08
C SER A 116 -11.09 -6.48 4.79
N LYS A 117 -10.56 -6.77 3.60
CA LYS A 117 -10.01 -8.09 3.23
C LYS A 117 -8.52 -8.24 3.51
N ALA A 118 -7.86 -7.20 4.01
CA ALA A 118 -6.46 -7.29 4.36
C ALA A 118 -6.28 -8.32 5.48
N GLY A 119 -5.26 -9.16 5.34
CA GLY A 119 -4.81 -10.03 6.42
C GLY A 119 -4.11 -9.24 7.54
N PRO A 120 -3.50 -9.92 8.51
CA PRO A 120 -2.61 -9.26 9.46
C PRO A 120 -1.39 -8.66 8.75
N THR A 121 -0.78 -7.63 9.34
CA THR A 121 0.53 -7.14 8.88
C THR A 121 1.56 -8.26 8.96
N THR A 122 2.18 -8.61 7.84
CA THR A 122 3.16 -9.71 7.76
C THR A 122 4.58 -9.22 7.52
N LEU A 123 4.72 -8.00 7.00
CA LEU A 123 6.01 -7.38 6.72
C LEU A 123 6.00 -5.96 7.25
N VAL A 124 7.18 -5.47 7.62
CA VAL A 124 7.44 -4.06 7.85
C VAL A 124 8.55 -3.61 6.90
N VAL A 125 8.40 -2.41 6.35
CA VAL A 125 9.38 -1.80 5.45
C VAL A 125 9.73 -0.42 5.92
N THR A 126 11.01 -0.10 5.86
CA THR A 126 11.52 1.24 6.16
C THR A 126 11.82 1.94 4.85
N THR A 127 11.22 3.10 4.63
CA THR A 127 11.42 3.86 3.39
C THR A 127 11.18 5.35 3.49
N SER A 128 11.89 6.12 2.66
CA SER A 128 11.60 7.53 2.38
C SER A 128 10.71 7.73 1.15
N ASN A 129 10.57 6.71 0.29
CA ASN A 129 9.70 6.73 -0.88
C ASN A 129 9.34 5.30 -1.35
N LEU A 130 8.09 4.88 -1.07
CA LEU A 130 7.55 3.56 -1.40
C LEU A 130 7.74 3.14 -2.88
N ALA A 131 7.78 4.06 -3.82
CA ALA A 131 7.92 3.75 -5.25
C ALA A 131 9.37 3.84 -5.77
N ALA A 132 10.30 4.40 -4.99
CA ALA A 132 11.68 4.62 -5.43
C ALA A 132 12.68 3.69 -4.75
N VAL A 133 12.61 3.55 -3.43
CA VAL A 133 13.62 2.83 -2.64
C VAL A 133 12.95 2.13 -1.45
N ILE A 134 13.40 0.93 -1.12
CA ILE A 134 13.08 0.29 0.16
C ILE A 134 14.43 0.06 0.85
N GLN A 135 14.64 0.74 1.97
CA GLN A 135 15.91 0.70 2.70
C GLN A 135 16.03 -0.60 3.49
N GLU A 136 14.91 -1.05 4.08
CA GLU A 136 14.86 -2.28 4.84
C GLU A 136 13.48 -2.95 4.71
N ALA A 137 13.44 -4.28 4.75
CA ALA A 137 12.23 -5.07 4.82
C ALA A 137 12.43 -6.24 5.79
N LYS A 138 11.48 -6.45 6.70
CA LYS A 138 11.52 -7.52 7.71
C LYS A 138 10.14 -8.17 7.84
N ILE A 139 10.13 -9.39 8.37
CA ILE A 139 8.88 -9.99 8.88
C ILE A 139 8.38 -9.11 10.03
N ALA A 140 7.09 -8.81 10.04
CA ALA A 140 6.48 -8.02 11.08
C ALA A 140 6.56 -8.77 12.43
N PRO A 141 6.96 -8.12 13.52
CA PRO A 141 6.83 -8.68 14.86
C PRO A 141 5.34 -8.83 15.22
N ASP A 142 5.03 -9.75 16.15
CA ASP A 142 3.65 -10.08 16.56
C ASP A 142 2.84 -8.85 17.00
N GLU A 143 3.50 -7.82 17.54
CA GLU A 143 2.89 -6.56 17.98
C GLU A 143 2.29 -5.73 16.82
N HIS A 144 2.83 -5.85 15.61
CA HIS A 144 2.33 -5.14 14.42
C HIS A 144 1.32 -5.96 13.62
N ALA A 145 1.27 -7.28 13.83
CA ALA A 145 0.35 -8.18 13.13
C ALA A 145 -1.13 -7.90 13.44
N ALA A 146 -1.44 -7.27 14.57
CA ALA A 146 -2.79 -7.11 15.08
C ALA A 146 -3.55 -5.85 14.59
N GLN A 147 -2.93 -4.95 13.84
CA GLN A 147 -3.61 -3.71 13.42
C GLN A 147 -4.57 -3.97 12.26
N PRO A 148 -5.90 -3.81 12.45
CA PRO A 148 -6.86 -4.03 11.38
C PRO A 148 -6.78 -2.92 10.34
N ALA A 149 -7.00 -3.25 9.07
CA ALA A 149 -7.15 -2.30 7.99
C ALA A 149 -8.51 -1.60 8.09
N VAL A 150 -8.61 -0.60 8.96
CA VAL A 150 -9.77 0.29 9.08
C VAL A 150 -9.28 1.70 8.80
N ARG A 151 -9.87 2.35 7.79
CA ARG A 151 -9.67 3.79 7.57
C ARG A 151 -10.32 4.52 8.75
N GLU A 152 -9.60 5.42 9.39
CA GLU A 152 -10.23 6.34 10.33
C GLU A 152 -11.08 7.34 9.52
N VAL A 153 -12.37 7.44 9.85
CA VAL A 153 -13.26 8.41 9.22
C VAL A 153 -12.92 9.78 9.78
N VAL A 154 -12.34 10.65 8.95
CA VAL A 154 -12.08 12.07 9.26
C VAL A 154 -13.28 12.92 8.84
#